data_AF-A0A3G9DQU4-F1
#
_entry.id   AF-A0A3G9DQU4-F1
#
_cell.length_a   1.000
_cell.length_b   1.000
_cell.length_c   1.000
_cell.angle_alpha   90.00
_cell.angle_beta   90.00
_cell.angle_gamma   90.00
#
_symmetry.space_group_name_H-M   'P 1'
#
loop_
_entity.id
_entity.type
_entity.pdbx_description
1 polymer ?
#
loop_
_entity_poly.entity_id
_entity_poly.type
_entity_poly.pdbx_seq_one_letter_code
_entity_poly.pdbx_strand_id
1 'polypeptide(L)'
;IKTRGDIVLFIDEIHTIVGAGSADGALGASDMLKPMLARGELQTIGATTTDEYRKYIEKDAALERRFQPIQVHEPTIAETIEILKGLRSRYENHHHVTITDGALQSAAELSSRYIQDRNLPDKAIDLIDEAGARLRIKRLTAPPELKELDEKIAKIAADKDEAIKGQDFEKAA
;
A
#
# COMPACT_ATOMS: atom_id res chain seq x y z
N ILE A 1 7.00 22.17 -22.97
CA ILE A 1 7.57 21.85 -21.64
C ILE A 1 8.72 22.80 -21.30
N LYS A 2 9.81 22.86 -22.10
CA LYS A 2 11.02 23.68 -21.83
C LYS A 2 10.83 25.20 -21.60
N THR A 3 9.69 25.78 -21.96
CA THR A 3 9.44 27.24 -21.90
C THR A 3 8.14 27.61 -21.19
N ARG A 4 7.51 26.63 -20.54
CA ARG A 4 6.26 26.82 -19.80
C ARG A 4 6.57 26.71 -18.31
N GLY A 5 6.75 27.87 -17.66
CA GLY A 5 7.10 27.99 -16.24
C GLY A 5 5.97 27.59 -15.27
N ASP A 6 4.90 27.00 -15.80
CA ASP A 6 3.73 26.48 -15.10
C ASP A 6 3.78 24.96 -14.88
N ILE A 7 4.86 24.28 -15.32
CA ILE A 7 4.99 22.82 -15.19
C ILE A 7 6.02 22.47 -14.12
N VAL A 8 5.56 21.79 -13.06
CA VAL A 8 6.43 21.15 -12.06
C VAL A 8 6.50 19.66 -12.35
N LEU A 9 7.70 19.13 -12.54
CA LEU A 9 7.92 17.71 -12.71
C LEU A 9 8.21 17.06 -11.36
N PHE A 10 7.47 16.02 -10.98
CA PHE A 10 7.82 15.15 -9.86
C PHE A 10 8.58 13.92 -10.36
N ILE A 11 9.72 13.63 -9.75
CA ILE A 11 10.52 12.44 -10.03
C ILE A 11 10.70 11.68 -8.74
N ASP A 12 10.04 10.53 -8.62
CA ASP A 12 10.33 9.60 -7.54
C ASP A 12 11.66 8.88 -7.78
N GLU A 13 12.35 8.54 -6.70
CA GLU A 13 13.68 7.92 -6.75
C GLU A 13 14.65 8.63 -7.71
N ILE A 14 14.75 9.97 -7.65
CA ILE A 14 15.53 10.77 -8.61
C ILE A 14 17.00 10.34 -8.71
N HIS A 15 17.54 9.70 -7.66
CA HIS A 15 18.88 9.13 -7.65
C HIS A 15 19.07 8.01 -8.69
N THR A 16 18.02 7.33 -9.13
CA THR A 16 18.10 6.31 -10.20
C THR A 16 18.53 6.93 -11.52
N ILE A 17 17.99 8.12 -11.84
CA ILE A 17 18.32 8.87 -13.06
C ILE A 17 19.72 9.48 -12.94
N VAL A 18 20.10 9.97 -11.76
CA VAL A 18 21.41 10.63 -11.54
C VAL A 18 22.55 9.61 -11.39
N GLY A 19 22.30 8.49 -10.72
CA GLY A 19 23.26 7.44 -10.40
C GLY A 19 23.48 6.41 -11.51
N ALA A 20 22.56 6.30 -12.47
CA ALA A 20 22.72 5.46 -13.67
C ALA A 20 23.92 5.82 -14.54
N GLY A 21 24.55 6.99 -14.34
CA GLY A 21 25.80 7.36 -15.02
C GLY A 21 27.03 6.51 -14.62
N SER A 22 26.89 5.54 -13.71
CA SER A 22 28.01 4.72 -13.20
C SER A 22 27.83 3.20 -13.36
N ALA A 23 26.68 2.71 -13.83
CA ALA A 23 26.41 1.28 -14.02
C ALA A 23 25.98 0.99 -15.46
N ASP A 24 26.67 0.04 -16.09
CA ASP A 24 26.54 -0.38 -17.47
C ASP A 24 25.08 -0.57 -17.96
N GLY A 25 24.73 0.11 -19.05
CA GLY A 25 23.76 -0.41 -20.02
C GLY A 25 22.46 0.37 -20.23
N ALA A 26 22.05 1.28 -19.34
CA ALA A 26 20.84 2.08 -19.53
C ALA A 26 21.13 3.41 -20.26
N LEU A 27 21.53 3.33 -21.54
CA LEU A 27 21.52 4.50 -22.42
C LEU A 27 20.09 5.03 -22.50
N GLY A 28 19.83 6.27 -22.09
CA GLY A 28 18.60 6.95 -22.51
C GLY A 28 18.13 8.15 -21.70
N ALA A 29 18.03 8.04 -20.37
CA ALA A 29 17.39 9.09 -19.56
C ALA A 29 18.37 10.00 -18.82
N SER A 30 19.44 9.43 -18.26
CA SER A 30 20.43 10.18 -17.45
C SER A 30 21.15 11.25 -18.27
N ASP A 31 21.63 10.89 -19.47
CA ASP A 31 22.37 11.80 -20.37
C ASP A 31 21.53 12.99 -20.85
N MET A 32 20.21 12.84 -20.91
CA MET A 32 19.30 13.92 -21.30
C MET A 32 18.87 14.77 -20.11
N LEU A 33 18.50 14.14 -18.99
CA LEU A 33 17.93 14.82 -17.83
C LEU A 33 19.00 15.49 -16.96
N LYS A 34 20.15 14.85 -16.75
CA LYS A 34 21.21 15.37 -15.88
C LYS A 34 21.70 16.76 -16.32
N PRO A 35 21.96 17.04 -17.61
CA PRO A 35 22.33 18.39 -18.04
C PRO A 35 21.20 19.41 -17.87
N MET A 36 19.94 19.02 -18.09
CA MET A 36 18.78 19.91 -17.93
C MET A 36 18.54 20.28 -16.46
N LEU A 37 18.70 19.32 -15.55
CA LEU A 37 18.61 19.52 -14.10
C LEU A 37 19.75 20.41 -13.59
N ALA A 38 20.99 20.15 -14.01
CA ALA A 38 22.16 20.95 -13.65
C ALA A 38 22.06 22.42 -14.14
N ARG A 39 21.44 22.64 -15.30
CA ARG A 39 21.19 23.99 -15.82
C ARG A 39 19.96 24.66 -15.19
N GLY A 40 19.10 23.92 -14.51
CA GLY A 40 17.85 24.44 -13.95
C GLY A 40 16.79 24.76 -15.02
N GLU A 41 16.87 24.11 -16.18
CA GLU A 41 15.89 24.28 -17.28
C GLU A 41 14.56 23.58 -16.99
N LEU A 42 14.52 22.74 -15.94
CA LEU A 42 13.38 21.91 -15.58
C LEU A 42 13.01 22.15 -14.11
N GLN A 43 11.85 22.76 -13.87
CA GLN A 43 11.30 22.91 -12.53
C GLN A 43 10.88 21.52 -12.02
N THR A 44 11.57 21.03 -10.99
CA THR A 44 11.49 19.62 -10.59
C THR A 44 11.46 19.49 -9.08
N ILE A 45 10.64 18.55 -8.58
CA ILE A 45 10.66 18.03 -7.22
C ILE A 45 11.16 16.58 -7.32
N GLY A 46 12.33 16.30 -6.74
CA GLY A 46 12.87 14.96 -6.66
C GLY A 46 12.64 14.35 -5.28
N ALA A 47 12.19 13.10 -5.21
CA ALA A 47 12.16 12.32 -3.99
C ALA A 47 13.31 11.30 -3.99
N THR A 48 13.99 11.16 -2.85
CA THR A 48 15.09 10.22 -2.66
C THR A 48 15.32 9.98 -1.16
N THR A 49 16.03 8.91 -0.82
CA THR A 49 16.52 8.69 0.55
C THR A 49 17.74 9.58 0.84
N THR A 50 18.00 9.82 2.12
CA THR A 50 19.16 10.59 2.58
C THR A 50 20.49 9.98 2.12
N ASP A 51 20.58 8.65 2.13
CA ASP A 51 21.82 7.96 1.73
C ASP A 51 22.10 8.11 0.25
N GLU A 52 21.05 8.00 -0.59
CA GLU A 52 21.21 8.16 -2.04
C GLU A 52 21.42 9.62 -2.44
N TYR A 53 20.85 10.58 -1.70
CA TYR A 53 21.18 11.99 -1.85
C TYR A 53 22.68 12.23 -1.62
N ARG A 54 23.24 11.74 -0.52
CA ARG A 54 24.67 11.86 -0.19
C ARG A 54 25.57 11.19 -1.22
N LYS A 55 25.14 10.05 -1.75
CA LYS A 55 25.94 9.26 -2.69
C LYS A 55 25.98 9.85 -4.09
N TYR A 56 24.84 10.35 -4.60
CA TYR A 56 24.69 10.68 -6.01
C TYR A 56 24.44 12.16 -6.30
N ILE A 57 23.87 12.93 -5.37
CA ILE A 57 23.50 14.34 -5.59
C ILE A 57 24.49 15.29 -4.91
N GLU A 58 24.76 15.08 -3.62
CA GLU A 58 25.65 15.94 -2.83
C GLU A 58 27.09 15.95 -3.36
N LYS A 59 27.56 14.83 -3.95
CA LYS A 59 28.88 14.74 -4.56
C LYS A 59 29.00 15.44 -5.91
N ASP A 60 27.89 15.78 -6.56
CA ASP A 60 27.85 16.43 -7.87
C ASP A 60 27.60 17.94 -7.70
N ALA A 61 28.67 18.74 -7.80
CA ALA A 61 28.63 20.19 -7.56
C ALA A 61 27.68 20.97 -8.50
N ALA A 62 27.25 20.38 -9.63
CA ALA A 62 26.27 21.02 -10.51
C ALA A 62 24.84 20.78 -10.02
N LEU A 63 24.54 19.59 -9.49
CA LEU A 63 23.24 19.24 -8.95
C LEU A 63 23.05 19.81 -7.53
N GLU A 64 24.07 19.74 -6.68
CA GLU A 64 24.06 20.29 -5.32
C GLU A 64 23.67 21.78 -5.30
N ARG A 65 24.14 22.56 -6.29
CA ARG A 65 23.80 23.99 -6.41
C ARG A 65 22.39 24.27 -6.94
N ARG A 66 21.68 23.25 -7.45
CA ARG A 66 20.34 23.38 -8.05
C ARG A 66 19.24 22.78 -7.20
N PHE A 67 19.55 21.76 -6.41
CA PHE A 67 18.62 21.15 -5.48
C PHE A 67 18.79 21.74 -4.09
N GLN A 68 17.69 22.23 -3.52
CA GLN A 68 17.62 22.54 -2.10
C GLN A 68 17.09 21.29 -1.37
N PRO A 69 17.86 20.66 -0.47
CA PRO A 69 17.36 19.53 0.29
C PRO A 69 16.26 19.97 1.27
N ILE A 70 15.14 19.25 1.25
CA ILE A 70 14.06 19.35 2.23
C ILE A 70 13.99 17.99 2.92
N GLN A 71 14.32 17.94 4.21
CA GLN A 71 14.22 16.71 4.97
C GLN A 71 12.77 16.42 5.32
N VAL A 72 12.33 15.22 4.96
CA VAL A 72 11.02 14.67 5.35
C VAL A 72 11.30 13.51 6.28
N HIS A 73 10.87 13.64 7.52
CA HIS A 73 11.05 12.61 8.54
C HIS A 73 9.84 11.68 8.57
N GLU A 74 10.06 10.49 9.12
CA GLU A 74 8.97 9.58 9.50
C GLU A 74 8.01 10.32 10.45
N PRO A 75 6.69 10.27 10.21
CA PRO A 75 5.72 10.90 11.09
C PRO A 75 5.68 10.22 12.46
N THR A 76 5.32 10.99 13.48
CA THR A 76 5.02 10.45 14.81
C THR A 76 3.79 9.53 14.78
N ILE A 77 3.61 8.74 15.84
CA ILE A 77 2.40 7.91 16.01
C ILE A 77 1.14 8.77 15.95
N ALA A 78 1.15 9.96 16.59
CA ALA A 78 0.01 10.87 16.60
C ALA A 78 -0.31 11.41 15.19
N GLU A 79 0.71 11.84 14.44
CA GLU A 79 0.53 12.30 13.05
C GLU A 79 0.07 11.16 12.13
N THR A 80 0.59 9.95 12.33
CA THR A 80 0.15 8.76 11.60
C THR A 80 -1.34 8.50 11.83
N ILE A 81 -1.83 8.61 13.07
CA ILE A 81 -3.26 8.45 13.37
C ILE A 81 -4.10 9.47 12.58
N GLU A 82 -3.66 10.73 12.49
CA GLU A 82 -4.36 11.76 11.69
C GLU A 82 -4.32 11.46 10.18
N ILE A 83 -3.18 10.99 9.66
CA ILE A 83 -3.08 10.52 8.27
C ILE A 83 -4.07 9.37 8.01
N LEU A 84 -4.12 8.38 8.90
CA LEU A 84 -5.04 7.26 8.81
C LEU A 84 -6.52 7.70 8.87
N LYS A 85 -6.85 8.70 9.69
CA LYS A 85 -8.20 9.30 9.71
C LYS A 85 -8.56 9.92 8.36
N GLY A 86 -7.63 10.62 7.73
CA GLY A 86 -7.81 11.17 6.38
C GLY A 86 -8.02 10.10 5.30
N LEU A 87 -7.42 8.92 5.48
CA LEU A 87 -7.56 7.78 4.56
C LEU A 87 -8.75 6.86 4.86
N ARG A 88 -9.35 6.97 6.06
CA ARG A 88 -10.39 6.06 6.57
C ARG A 88 -11.49 5.78 5.55
N SER A 89 -12.16 6.82 5.06
CA SER A 89 -13.31 6.67 4.18
C SER A 89 -12.98 5.93 2.88
N ARG A 90 -11.75 6.08 2.38
CA ARG A 90 -11.29 5.36 1.18
C ARG A 90 -11.19 3.86 1.44
N TYR A 91 -10.59 3.45 2.55
CA TYR A 91 -10.43 2.04 2.91
C TYR A 91 -11.75 1.39 3.35
N GLU A 92 -12.60 2.11 4.09
CA GLU A 92 -13.94 1.64 4.43
C GLU A 92 -14.77 1.32 3.18
N ASN A 93 -14.76 2.22 2.20
CA ASN A 93 -15.45 2.04 0.93
C ASN A 93 -14.85 0.88 0.11
N HIS A 94 -13.53 0.75 0.09
CA HIS A 94 -12.86 -0.30 -0.67
C HIS A 94 -13.15 -1.70 -0.10
N HIS A 95 -13.19 -1.84 1.22
CA HIS A 95 -13.37 -3.13 1.90
C HIS A 95 -14.81 -3.42 2.35
N HIS A 96 -15.70 -2.45 2.27
CA HIS A 96 -17.07 -2.53 2.80
C HIS A 96 -17.11 -2.87 4.30
N VAL A 97 -16.26 -2.18 5.07
CA VAL A 97 -16.13 -2.30 6.52
C VAL A 97 -16.18 -0.93 7.18
N THR A 98 -16.41 -0.90 8.49
CA THR A 98 -16.28 0.30 9.31
C THR A 98 -15.01 0.19 10.14
N ILE A 99 -14.16 1.21 10.09
CA ILE A 99 -12.87 1.25 10.79
C ILE A 99 -13.02 2.16 12.01
N THR A 100 -12.88 1.58 13.20
CA THR A 100 -13.02 2.32 14.46
C THR A 100 -11.79 3.19 14.74
N ASP A 101 -11.95 4.23 15.56
CA ASP A 101 -10.81 5.05 16.04
C ASP A 101 -9.76 4.20 16.75
N GLY A 102 -10.20 3.24 17.58
CA GLY A 102 -9.32 2.30 18.26
C GLY A 102 -8.53 1.40 17.31
N ALA A 103 -9.09 1.04 16.15
CA ALA A 103 -8.36 0.28 15.14
C ALA A 103 -7.23 1.11 14.50
N LEU A 104 -7.47 2.40 14.22
CA LEU A 104 -6.42 3.29 13.70
C LEU A 104 -5.29 3.49 14.70
N GLN A 105 -5.63 3.74 15.96
CA GLN A 105 -4.65 3.87 17.04
C GLN A 105 -3.82 2.59 17.19
N SER A 106 -4.50 1.43 17.23
CA SER A 106 -3.83 0.13 17.33
C SER A 106 -2.91 -0.12 16.13
N ALA A 107 -3.33 0.22 14.91
CA ALA A 107 -2.50 0.04 13.72
C ALA A 107 -1.22 0.88 13.78
N ALA A 108 -1.32 2.15 14.21
CA ALA A 108 -0.14 3.02 14.36
C ALA A 108 0.80 2.55 15.48
N GLU A 109 0.28 2.24 16.66
CA GLU A 109 1.07 1.83 17.82
C GLU A 109 1.73 0.45 17.62
N LEU A 110 0.95 -0.54 17.15
CA LEU A 110 1.44 -1.90 16.99
C LEU A 110 2.41 -2.01 15.81
N SER A 111 2.15 -1.34 14.69
CA SER A 111 3.12 -1.32 13.58
C SER A 111 4.43 -0.64 13.98
N SER A 112 4.35 0.48 14.72
CA SER A 112 5.55 1.14 15.25
C SER A 112 6.36 0.25 16.19
N ARG A 113 5.69 -0.59 16.98
CA ARG A 113 6.34 -1.44 17.98
C ARG A 113 6.89 -2.75 17.41
N TYR A 114 6.19 -3.38 16.48
CA TYR A 114 6.49 -4.74 16.05
C TYR A 114 7.04 -4.86 14.62
N ILE A 115 6.86 -3.85 13.77
CA ILE A 115 7.38 -3.83 12.40
C ILE A 115 8.50 -2.79 12.34
N GLN A 116 9.74 -3.25 12.51
CA GLN A 116 10.94 -2.40 12.66
C GLN A 116 11.69 -2.16 11.35
N ASP A 117 11.43 -2.96 10.32
CA ASP A 117 12.05 -2.92 9.00
C ASP A 117 11.36 -1.94 8.03
N ARG A 118 10.30 -1.27 8.49
CA ARG A 118 9.51 -0.31 7.71
C ARG A 118 9.17 0.93 8.53
N ASN A 119 8.87 2.01 7.85
CA ASN A 119 8.58 3.31 8.44
C ASN A 119 7.07 3.61 8.41
N LEU A 120 6.61 4.39 9.38
CA LEU A 120 5.31 5.05 9.34
C LEU A 120 5.26 6.07 8.18
N PRO A 121 4.07 6.38 7.64
CA PRO A 121 2.77 5.81 7.98
C PRO A 121 2.46 4.49 7.23
N ASP A 122 3.30 4.13 6.27
CA ASP A 122 3.08 3.05 5.28
C ASP A 122 2.77 1.69 5.94
N LYS A 123 3.59 1.25 6.89
CA LYS A 123 3.33 0.00 7.64
C LYS A 123 2.01 -0.01 8.41
N ALA A 124 1.51 1.14 8.86
CA ALA A 124 0.24 1.24 9.58
C ALA A 124 -0.94 1.20 8.60
N ILE A 125 -0.78 1.81 7.43
CA ILE A 125 -1.76 1.76 6.33
C ILE A 125 -1.95 0.31 5.88
N ASP A 126 -0.87 -0.44 5.70
CA ASP A 126 -0.94 -1.85 5.32
C ASP A 126 -1.71 -2.70 6.34
N LEU A 127 -1.51 -2.49 7.65
CA LEU A 127 -2.28 -3.21 8.67
C LEU A 127 -3.78 -2.92 8.57
N ILE A 128 -4.15 -1.67 8.27
CA ILE A 128 -5.56 -1.30 8.06
C ILE A 128 -6.12 -1.96 6.81
N ASP A 129 -5.36 -1.97 5.71
CA ASP A 129 -5.75 -2.58 4.45
C ASP A 129 -5.96 -4.09 4.58
N GLU A 130 -4.98 -4.80 5.15
CA GLU A 130 -5.05 -6.24 5.40
C GLU A 130 -6.18 -6.62 6.36
N ALA A 131 -6.37 -5.85 7.44
CA ALA A 131 -7.47 -6.09 8.38
C ALA A 131 -8.84 -5.90 7.72
N GLY A 132 -8.98 -4.87 6.88
CA GLY A 132 -10.18 -4.61 6.09
C GLY A 132 -10.47 -5.75 5.12
N ALA A 133 -9.47 -6.16 4.32
CA ALA A 133 -9.59 -7.27 3.39
C ALA A 133 -9.98 -8.58 4.09
N ARG A 134 -9.33 -8.88 5.22
CA ARG A 134 -9.60 -10.09 6.02
C ARG A 134 -11.03 -10.11 6.54
N LEU A 135 -11.55 -8.99 7.03
CA LEU A 135 -12.92 -8.92 7.53
C LEU A 135 -13.95 -9.07 6.40
N ARG A 136 -13.68 -8.49 5.23
CA ARG A 136 -14.51 -8.64 4.03
C ARG A 136 -14.61 -10.10 3.60
N ILE A 137 -13.48 -10.82 3.53
CA ILE A 137 -13.46 -12.25 3.18
C ILE A 137 -14.27 -13.07 4.17
N LYS A 138 -14.11 -12.81 5.48
CA LYS A 138 -14.90 -13.49 6.53
C LYS A 138 -16.40 -13.28 6.41
N ARG A 139 -16.85 -12.11 5.93
CA ARG A 139 -18.28 -11.83 5.70
C ARG A 139 -18.85 -12.55 4.47
N LEU A 140 -18.04 -12.76 3.44
CA LEU A 140 -18.44 -13.49 2.23
C LEU A 140 -18.49 -15.01 2.45
N THR A 141 -17.87 -15.50 3.52
CA THR A 141 -17.94 -16.91 3.91
C THR A 141 -19.18 -17.12 4.79
N ALA A 142 -20.03 -18.07 4.40
CA ALA A 142 -21.18 -18.46 5.20
C ALA A 142 -20.71 -18.83 6.63
N PRO A 143 -21.42 -18.39 7.69
CA PRO A 143 -21.12 -18.78 9.06
C PRO A 143 -20.96 -20.29 9.19
N PRO A 144 -20.03 -20.78 10.03
CA PRO A 144 -19.82 -22.21 10.23
C PRO A 144 -21.12 -22.94 10.59
N GLU A 145 -21.96 -22.32 11.41
CA GLU A 145 -23.27 -22.81 11.82
C GLU A 145 -24.22 -23.02 10.63
N LEU A 146 -24.20 -22.10 9.65
CA LEU A 146 -24.98 -22.21 8.42
C LEU A 146 -24.44 -23.30 7.50
N LYS A 147 -23.11 -23.44 7.40
CA LYS A 147 -22.49 -24.56 6.68
C LYS A 147 -22.85 -25.91 7.29
N GLU A 148 -22.82 -26.05 8.61
CA GLU A 148 -23.20 -27.28 9.29
C GLU A 148 -24.68 -27.63 9.07
N LEU A 149 -25.56 -26.62 9.03
CA LEU A 149 -26.96 -26.78 8.68
C LEU A 149 -27.14 -27.24 7.23
N ASP A 150 -26.43 -26.61 6.28
CA ASP A 150 -26.46 -27.00 4.87
C ASP A 150 -25.95 -28.44 4.67
N GLU A 151 -24.88 -28.84 5.36
CA GLU A 151 -24.36 -30.21 5.34
C GLU A 151 -25.37 -31.22 5.92
N LYS A 152 -26.05 -30.87 7.02
CA LYS A 152 -27.12 -31.70 7.59
C LYS A 152 -28.31 -31.83 6.63
N ILE A 153 -28.73 -30.73 6.00
CA ILE A 153 -29.81 -30.73 5.01
C ILE A 153 -29.42 -31.61 3.81
N ALA A 154 -28.21 -31.46 3.30
CA ALA A 154 -27.70 -32.25 2.18
C ALA A 154 -27.66 -33.75 2.52
N LYS A 155 -27.22 -34.10 3.74
CA LYS A 155 -27.21 -35.47 4.23
C LYS A 155 -28.63 -36.05 4.32
N ILE A 156 -29.56 -35.33 4.97
CA ILE A 156 -30.95 -35.77 5.09
C ILE A 156 -31.61 -35.94 3.71
N ALA A 157 -31.32 -35.04 2.77
CA ALA A 157 -31.83 -35.16 1.41
C ALA A 157 -31.29 -36.40 0.69
N ALA A 158 -30.00 -36.71 0.84
CA ALA A 158 -29.39 -37.92 0.30
C ALA A 158 -29.98 -39.20 0.92
N ASP A 159 -30.12 -39.23 2.25
CA ASP A 159 -30.70 -40.35 3.00
C ASP A 159 -32.16 -40.59 2.57
N LYS A 160 -32.94 -39.51 2.35
CA LYS A 160 -34.31 -39.57 1.83
C LYS A 160 -34.37 -40.11 0.40
N ASP A 161 -33.52 -39.63 -0.50
CA ASP A 161 -33.49 -40.09 -1.89
C ASP A 161 -33.09 -41.57 -1.99
N GLU A 162 -32.21 -42.04 -1.10
CA GLU A 162 -31.84 -43.45 -0.98
C GLU A 162 -33.01 -44.30 -0.47
N ALA A 163 -33.74 -43.85 0.55
CA ALA A 163 -34.93 -44.52 1.06
C ALA A 163 -36.06 -44.63 0.01
N ILE A 164 -36.26 -43.58 -0.81
CA ILE A 164 -37.22 -43.59 -1.92
C ILE A 164 -36.82 -44.63 -2.98
N LYS A 165 -35.54 -44.69 -3.35
CA LYS A 165 -35.03 -45.71 -4.30
C LYS A 165 -35.13 -47.13 -3.76
N GLY A 166 -35.00 -47.30 -2.44
CA GLY A 166 -35.14 -48.59 -1.74
C GLY A 166 -36.59 -49.07 -1.56
N GLN A 167 -37.59 -48.29 -1.97
CA GLN A 167 -39.02 -48.54 -1.70
C GLN A 167 -39.38 -48.64 -0.20
N ASP A 168 -38.54 -48.08 0.68
CA ASP A 168 -38.70 -48.11 2.14
C ASP A 168 -39.44 -46.83 2.60
N PHE A 169 -40.73 -46.74 2.21
CA PHE A 169 -41.52 -45.50 2.31
C PHE A 169 -41.75 -45.00 3.75
N GLU A 170 -41.60 -45.84 4.77
CA GLU A 170 -41.70 -45.44 6.18
C GLU A 170 -40.51 -44.58 6.66
N LYS A 171 -39.32 -44.70 6.03
CA LYS A 171 -38.13 -43.91 6.40
C LYS A 171 -37.98 -42.59 5.63
N ALA A 172 -38.74 -42.43 4.54
CA ALA A 172 -38.66 -41.26 3.67
C ALA A 172 -39.65 -40.14 4.03
N ALA A 173 -40.60 -40.42 4.93
CA ALA A 173 -41.62 -39.49 5.44
C ALA A 173 -41.14 -38.74 6.68
#